data_AF-X1NDD0-F1
#
_entry.id   AF-X1NDD0-F1
#
_cell.length_a   1.000
_cell.length_b   1.000
_cell.length_c   1.000
_cell.angle_alpha   90.00
_cell.angle_beta   90.00
_cell.angle_gamma   90.00
#
_symmetry.space_group_name_H-M   'P 1'
#
loop_
_entity.id
_entity.type
_entity.pdbx_description
1 polymer ?
#
loop_
_entity_poly.entity_id
_entity_poly.type
_entity_poly.pdbx_seq_one_letter_code
_entity_poly.pdbx_strand_id
1 'polypeptide(L)'
;VGGLVGYNEGGIISDCYSTGDVSGGRDVGGLVGWHEGSASNCFWDIDKQTHGVADSIGENEGTVTNVAGLPTAQMQTRSTFTSANWDFIDIWNIGENQTYPYLRTVPAGDINKDGIVNFLDVAILGQKWCEEE
;
A
#
# COMPACT_ATOMS: atom_id res chain seq x y z
N VAL A 1 -9.06 18.00 -2.81
CA VAL A 1 -8.77 17.30 -1.52
C VAL A 1 -8.54 15.82 -1.81
N GLY A 2 -7.49 15.21 -1.27
CA GLY A 2 -7.27 13.77 -1.39
C GLY A 2 -7.11 13.10 -0.03
N GLY A 3 -7.52 11.83 0.08
CA GLY A 3 -7.40 11.07 1.33
C GLY A 3 -5.97 10.76 1.74
N LEU A 4 -5.05 10.74 0.78
CA LEU A 4 -3.60 10.61 1.01
C LEU A 4 -2.85 11.87 0.56
N VAL A 5 -3.11 12.36 -0.66
CA VAL A 5 -2.37 13.48 -1.26
C VAL A 5 -3.33 14.57 -1.74
N GLY A 6 -3.13 15.81 -1.30
CA GLY A 6 -3.95 16.93 -1.76
C GLY A 6 -3.70 17.30 -3.23
N TYR A 7 -2.42 17.45 -3.60
CA TYR A 7 -1.95 17.92 -4.90
C TYR A 7 -0.64 17.20 -5.24
N ASN A 8 -0.58 16.50 -6.37
CA ASN A 8 0.59 15.78 -6.85
C ASN A 8 1.08 16.34 -8.20
N GLU A 9 2.03 17.27 -8.16
CA GLU A 9 2.62 17.92 -9.33
C GLU A 9 3.94 17.22 -9.70
N GLY A 10 3.89 16.31 -10.69
CA GLY A 10 5.06 15.57 -11.17
C GLY A 10 5.66 14.53 -10.21
N GLY A 11 5.05 14.26 -9.06
CA GLY A 11 5.51 13.27 -8.08
C GLY A 11 5.07 11.84 -8.38
N ILE A 12 5.70 10.87 -7.69
CA ILE A 12 5.39 9.44 -7.79
C ILE A 12 4.65 9.00 -6.53
N ILE A 13 3.47 8.40 -6.70
CA ILE A 13 2.68 7.78 -5.64
C ILE A 13 2.57 6.29 -5.96
N SER A 14 3.23 5.44 -5.18
CA SER A 14 3.25 3.99 -5.43
C SER A 14 3.03 3.20 -4.15
N ASP A 15 2.31 2.08 -4.26
CA ASP A 15 2.10 1.11 -3.17
C ASP A 15 1.58 1.78 -1.88
N CYS A 16 0.53 2.58 -2.06
CA CYS A 16 -0.11 3.36 -1.00
C CYS A 16 -1.60 3.05 -0.87
N TYR A 17 -2.18 3.32 0.29
CA TYR A 17 -3.62 3.19 0.46
C TYR A 17 -4.21 4.29 1.36
N SER A 18 -5.52 4.53 1.25
CA SER A 18 -6.26 5.47 2.08
C SER A 18 -7.52 4.83 2.66
N THR A 19 -7.83 5.12 3.93
CA THR A 19 -9.08 4.71 4.60
C THR A 19 -9.86 5.89 5.16
N GLY A 20 -9.40 7.11 4.87
CA GLY A 20 -9.98 8.33 5.39
C GLY A 20 -11.30 8.68 4.71
N ASP A 21 -12.26 9.17 5.48
CA ASP A 21 -13.45 9.82 4.91
C ASP A 21 -13.06 11.22 4.43
N VAL A 22 -13.29 11.48 3.14
CA VAL A 22 -12.87 12.73 2.48
C VAL A 22 -14.12 13.50 2.09
N SER A 23 -14.12 14.80 2.37
CA SER A 23 -15.16 15.74 1.93
C SER A 23 -14.52 17.01 1.39
N GLY A 24 -15.15 17.62 0.39
CA GLY A 24 -14.64 18.84 -0.26
C GLY A 24 -15.56 19.32 -1.38
N GLY A 25 -15.30 20.53 -1.88
CA GLY A 25 -16.12 21.17 -2.92
C GLY A 25 -15.60 21.04 -4.35
N ARG A 26 -14.29 20.77 -4.54
CA ARG A 26 -13.65 20.64 -5.86
C ARG A 26 -12.48 19.65 -5.78
N ASP A 27 -12.24 18.92 -6.86
CA ASP A 27 -11.12 17.98 -7.09
C ASP A 27 -10.94 17.07 -5.87
N VAL A 28 -11.99 16.30 -5.56
CA VAL A 28 -12.05 15.42 -4.39
C VAL A 28 -11.84 13.98 -4.84
N GLY A 29 -10.80 13.33 -4.33
CA GLY A 29 -10.54 11.91 -4.60
C GLY A 29 -10.25 11.11 -3.34
N GLY A 30 -10.57 9.82 -3.36
CA GLY A 30 -10.33 8.91 -2.24
C GLY A 30 -8.84 8.75 -1.90
N LEU A 31 -7.96 8.90 -2.89
CA LEU A 31 -6.51 8.86 -2.75
C LEU A 31 -5.90 10.25 -2.98
N VAL A 32 -6.15 10.86 -4.15
CA VAL A 32 -5.52 12.14 -4.55
C VAL A 32 -6.57 13.19 -4.92
N GLY A 33 -6.35 14.45 -4.56
CA GLY A 33 -7.21 15.55 -5.02
C GLY A 33 -6.98 15.89 -6.48
N TRP A 34 -5.81 16.45 -6.78
CA TRP A 34 -5.34 16.76 -8.14
C TRP A 34 -4.01 16.06 -8.42
N HIS A 35 -3.85 15.50 -9.62
CA HIS A 35 -2.72 14.64 -9.99
C HIS A 35 -2.20 14.91 -11.40
N GLU A 36 -0.92 15.27 -11.52
CA GLU A 36 -0.18 15.42 -12.79
C GLU A 36 1.05 14.48 -12.87
N GLY A 37 1.36 13.76 -11.79
CA GLY A 37 2.50 12.84 -11.73
C GLY A 37 2.19 11.40 -12.19
N SER A 38 2.77 10.42 -11.49
CA SER A 38 2.46 9.00 -11.68
C SER A 38 1.87 8.38 -10.40
N ALA A 39 0.82 7.58 -10.56
CA ALA A 39 0.21 6.84 -9.47
C ALA A 39 0.07 5.35 -9.84
N SER A 40 0.57 4.45 -8.99
CA SER A 40 0.53 3.02 -9.27
C SER A 40 0.28 2.13 -8.05
N ASN A 41 -0.54 1.09 -8.21
CA ASN A 41 -0.84 0.11 -7.15
C ASN A 41 -1.38 0.76 -5.88
N CYS A 42 -2.27 1.73 -6.04
CA CYS A 42 -2.82 2.48 -4.92
C CYS A 42 -4.31 2.25 -4.76
N PHE A 43 -4.77 2.17 -3.52
CA PHE A 43 -6.15 1.79 -3.22
C PHE A 43 -6.80 2.73 -2.20
N TRP A 44 -8.12 2.81 -2.20
CA TRP A 44 -8.84 3.46 -1.10
C TRP A 44 -10.07 2.66 -0.72
N ASP A 45 -10.47 2.81 0.55
CA ASP A 45 -11.65 2.15 1.09
C ASP A 45 -12.92 2.93 0.73
N ILE A 46 -13.71 2.38 -0.19
CA ILE A 46 -14.97 3.01 -0.65
C ILE A 46 -16.06 2.95 0.42
N ASP A 47 -16.02 1.96 1.33
CA ASP A 47 -17.05 1.81 2.36
C ASP A 47 -16.87 2.83 3.50
N LYS A 48 -15.69 3.49 3.55
CA LYS A 48 -15.40 4.58 4.51
C LYS A 48 -15.82 5.95 4.01
N GLN A 49 -16.20 6.08 2.75
CA GLN A 49 -16.59 7.36 2.17
C GLN A 49 -18.08 7.60 2.38
N THR A 50 -18.42 8.56 3.23
CA THR A 50 -19.82 8.85 3.55
C THR A 50 -20.44 9.90 2.61
N HIS A 51 -19.60 10.60 1.83
CA HIS A 51 -20.00 11.74 0.98
C HIS A 51 -20.00 11.44 -0.54
N GLY A 52 -19.86 10.18 -0.95
CA GLY A 52 -20.01 9.78 -2.36
C GLY A 52 -18.85 10.17 -3.28
N VAL A 53 -17.61 10.17 -2.76
CA VAL A 53 -16.40 10.46 -3.54
C VAL A 53 -16.02 9.26 -4.42
N ALA A 54 -16.78 9.01 -5.49
CA ALA A 54 -16.64 7.81 -6.30
C ALA A 54 -15.25 7.62 -6.95
N ASP A 55 -14.46 8.69 -7.08
CA ASP A 55 -13.20 8.67 -7.82
C ASP A 55 -11.96 8.49 -6.93
N SER A 56 -10.99 7.76 -7.48
CA SER A 56 -9.65 7.59 -6.90
C SER A 56 -8.93 8.92 -6.76
N ILE A 57 -9.07 9.74 -7.79
CA ILE A 57 -8.38 10.99 -8.04
C ILE A 57 -9.45 11.99 -8.48
N GLY A 58 -9.54 13.13 -7.81
CA GLY A 58 -10.55 14.14 -8.14
C GLY A 58 -10.35 14.76 -9.52
N GLU A 59 -9.13 15.18 -9.84
CA GLU A 59 -8.72 15.67 -11.16
C GLU A 59 -7.41 15.00 -11.57
N ASN A 60 -7.41 14.37 -12.74
CA ASN A 60 -6.30 13.53 -13.22
C ASN A 60 -5.77 14.03 -14.58
N GLU A 61 -4.57 14.59 -14.56
CA GLU A 61 -3.77 15.01 -15.72
C GLU A 61 -2.50 14.15 -15.90
N GLY A 62 -2.25 13.22 -14.97
CA GLY A 62 -1.08 12.35 -14.95
C GLY A 62 -1.34 10.91 -15.41
N THR A 63 -0.36 10.04 -15.13
CA THR A 63 -0.47 8.60 -15.43
C THR A 63 -0.97 7.84 -14.21
N VAL A 64 -1.95 6.95 -14.42
CA VAL A 64 -2.50 6.06 -13.39
C VAL A 64 -2.43 4.62 -13.85
N THR A 65 -2.03 3.70 -12.97
CA THR A 65 -1.95 2.27 -13.28
C THR A 65 -2.33 1.46 -12.06
N ASN A 66 -3.33 0.59 -12.16
CA ASN A 66 -3.79 -0.22 -11.02
C ASN A 66 -4.15 0.63 -9.79
N VAL A 67 -4.91 1.71 -10.01
CA VAL A 67 -5.43 2.58 -8.95
C VAL A 67 -6.94 2.39 -8.88
N ALA A 68 -7.45 1.87 -7.76
CA ALA A 68 -8.84 1.44 -7.67
C ALA A 68 -9.45 1.52 -6.27
N GLY A 69 -10.75 1.74 -6.23
CA GLY A 69 -11.53 1.83 -5.00
C GLY A 69 -12.00 0.45 -4.64
N LEU A 70 -11.78 0.05 -3.40
CA LEU A 70 -12.04 -1.31 -2.94
C LEU A 70 -12.92 -1.27 -1.69
N PRO A 71 -13.90 -2.17 -1.54
CA PRO A 71 -14.64 -2.36 -0.29
C PRO A 71 -13.69 -2.70 0.86
N THR A 72 -14.11 -2.42 2.10
CA THR A 72 -13.36 -2.72 3.32
C THR A 72 -12.91 -4.19 3.33
N ALA A 73 -13.77 -5.12 2.91
CA ALA A 73 -13.42 -6.55 2.87
C ALA A 73 -12.22 -6.84 1.96
N GLN A 74 -12.16 -6.20 0.77
CA GLN A 74 -11.04 -6.38 -0.15
C GLN A 74 -9.77 -5.66 0.36
N MET A 75 -9.94 -4.49 1.00
CA MET A 75 -8.86 -3.76 1.66
C MET A 75 -8.28 -4.48 2.89
N GLN A 76 -8.99 -5.48 3.42
CA GLN A 76 -8.56 -6.34 4.54
C GLN A 76 -8.14 -7.75 4.07
N THR A 77 -8.04 -7.96 2.76
CA THR A 77 -7.65 -9.24 2.16
C THR A 77 -6.23 -9.15 1.61
N ARG A 78 -5.32 -10.06 2.02
CA ARG A 78 -3.91 -10.03 1.57
C ARG A 78 -3.75 -10.19 0.07
N SER A 79 -4.52 -11.11 -0.53
CA SER A 79 -4.38 -11.45 -1.95
C SER A 79 -4.64 -10.25 -2.88
N THR A 80 -5.47 -9.30 -2.44
CA THR A 80 -5.71 -8.01 -3.11
C THR A 80 -4.39 -7.28 -3.38
N PHE A 81 -3.57 -7.11 -2.35
CA PHE A 81 -2.34 -6.32 -2.42
C PHE A 81 -1.19 -7.12 -3.03
N THR A 82 -1.10 -8.42 -2.77
CA THR A 82 -0.07 -9.25 -3.43
C THR A 82 -0.31 -9.36 -4.94
N SER A 83 -1.57 -9.32 -5.40
CA SER A 83 -1.90 -9.25 -6.83
C SER A 83 -1.50 -7.91 -7.46
N ALA A 84 -1.35 -6.87 -6.65
CA ALA A 84 -0.81 -5.58 -7.01
C ALA A 84 0.72 -5.48 -6.80
N ASN A 85 1.39 -6.61 -6.57
CA ASN A 85 2.84 -6.72 -6.32
C ASN A 85 3.32 -6.07 -5.01
N TRP A 86 2.45 -5.86 -4.02
CA TRP A 86 2.91 -5.41 -2.71
C TRP A 86 3.71 -6.51 -2.01
N ASP A 87 4.80 -6.09 -1.38
CA ASP A 87 5.70 -7.00 -0.69
C ASP A 87 5.18 -7.39 0.71
N PHE A 88 4.47 -8.53 0.75
CA PHE A 88 4.06 -9.19 2.00
C PHE A 88 5.07 -10.24 2.48
N ILE A 89 6.26 -10.28 1.88
CA ILE A 89 7.38 -11.08 2.37
C ILE A 89 8.18 -10.23 3.35
N ASP A 90 8.54 -8.98 3.01
CA ASP A 90 9.45 -8.19 3.82
C ASP A 90 8.80 -6.96 4.48
N ILE A 91 7.87 -6.31 3.79
CA ILE A 91 7.43 -4.95 4.14
C ILE A 91 6.10 -4.96 4.89
N TRP A 92 5.11 -5.64 4.34
CA TRP A 92 3.74 -5.56 4.80
C TRP A 92 3.29 -6.83 5.53
N ASN A 93 2.35 -6.64 6.43
CA ASN A 93 1.55 -7.70 7.03
C ASN A 93 0.08 -7.25 7.11
N ILE A 94 -0.82 -8.21 7.20
CA ILE A 94 -2.27 -7.97 7.28
C ILE A 94 -2.94 -9.14 8.01
N GLY A 95 -3.82 -8.80 8.95
CA GLY A 95 -4.75 -9.73 9.57
C GLY A 95 -5.99 -9.87 8.70
N GLU A 96 -6.16 -11.03 8.09
CA GLU A 96 -7.27 -11.31 7.16
C GLU A 96 -8.63 -10.94 7.78
N ASN A 97 -9.38 -10.07 7.09
CA ASN A 97 -10.68 -9.56 7.52
C ASN A 97 -10.67 -8.82 8.88
N GLN A 98 -9.51 -8.33 9.32
CA GLN A 98 -9.36 -7.68 10.62
C GLN A 98 -8.64 -6.34 10.53
N THR A 99 -7.57 -6.27 9.73
CA THR A 99 -6.73 -5.08 9.63
C THR A 99 -6.55 -4.66 8.17
N TYR A 100 -6.20 -3.40 7.97
CA TYR A 100 -5.58 -2.93 6.73
C TYR A 100 -4.10 -3.37 6.69
N PRO A 101 -3.41 -3.26 5.54
CA PRO A 101 -1.97 -3.48 5.49
C PRO A 101 -1.24 -2.62 6.53
N TYR A 102 -0.33 -3.21 7.29
CA TYR A 102 0.54 -2.50 8.23
C TYR A 102 1.97 -2.96 8.04
N LEU A 103 2.92 -2.08 8.39
CA LEU A 103 4.34 -2.39 8.27
C LEU A 103 4.72 -3.53 9.22
N ARG A 104 5.47 -4.50 8.70
CA ARG A 104 6.05 -5.56 9.51
C ARG A 104 7.12 -4.98 10.43
N THR A 105 7.10 -5.41 11.69
CA THR A 105 8.25 -5.28 12.57
C THR A 105 9.20 -6.45 12.29
N VAL A 106 10.29 -6.21 11.58
CA VAL A 106 11.33 -7.23 11.34
C VAL A 106 12.25 -7.27 12.56
N PRO A 107 12.31 -8.37 13.32
CA PRO A 107 13.25 -8.48 14.44
C PRO A 107 14.69 -8.41 13.93
N ALA A 108 15.58 -7.76 14.69
CA ALA A 108 17.00 -7.77 14.36
C ALA A 108 17.52 -9.23 14.37
N GLY A 109 18.12 -9.66 13.26
CA GLY A 109 18.62 -11.03 13.08
C GLY A 109 17.71 -11.96 12.29
N ASP A 110 16.52 -11.50 11.88
CA ASP A 110 15.70 -12.18 10.87
C ASP A 110 16.30 -11.90 9.48
N ILE A 111 17.14 -12.81 9.01
CA ILE A 111 17.92 -12.68 7.78
C ILE A 111 17.11 -13.13 6.58
N ASN A 112 16.19 -14.09 6.75
CA ASN A 112 15.31 -14.58 5.70
C ASN A 112 14.00 -13.76 5.58
N LYS A 113 13.75 -12.85 6.53
CA LYS A 113 12.61 -11.93 6.61
C LYS A 113 11.26 -12.63 6.72
N ASP A 114 11.22 -13.85 7.25
CA ASP A 114 9.98 -14.58 7.49
C ASP A 114 9.21 -14.10 8.73
N GLY A 115 9.78 -13.14 9.48
CA GLY A 115 9.25 -12.58 10.71
C GLY A 115 9.67 -13.32 11.97
N ILE A 116 10.50 -14.36 11.87
CA ILE A 116 10.90 -15.25 12.96
C ILE A 116 12.41 -15.47 12.96
N VAL A 117 13.10 -14.98 13.98
CA VAL A 117 14.52 -15.33 14.18
C VAL A 117 14.67 -16.81 14.57
N ASN A 118 15.17 -17.63 13.67
CA ASN A 118 15.29 -19.07 13.82
C ASN A 118 16.56 -19.65 13.16
N PHE A 119 16.68 -20.98 13.10
CA PHE A 119 17.89 -21.63 12.59
C PHE A 119 18.10 -21.42 11.08
N LEU A 120 17.04 -21.11 10.34
CA LEU A 120 17.13 -20.78 8.92
C LEU A 120 17.91 -19.48 8.71
N ASP A 121 17.79 -18.50 9.60
CA ASP A 121 18.57 -17.26 9.53
C ASP A 121 20.06 -17.52 9.72
N VAL A 122 20.40 -18.35 10.71
CA VAL A 122 21.78 -18.76 10.98
C VAL A 122 22.35 -19.55 9.80
N ALA A 123 21.55 -20.41 9.18
CA ALA A 123 21.96 -21.17 7.99
C ALA A 123 22.27 -20.23 6.80
N ILE A 124 21.45 -19.21 6.56
CA ILE A 124 21.68 -18.23 5.50
C ILE A 124 22.93 -17.39 5.80
N LEU A 125 23.14 -17.01 7.06
CA LEU A 125 24.36 -16.33 7.47
C LEU A 125 25.61 -17.18 7.19
N GLY A 126 25.56 -18.47 7.53
CA GLY A 126 26.63 -19.41 7.27
C GLY A 126 26.90 -19.61 5.78
N GLN A 127 25.85 -19.68 4.96
CA GLN A 127 25.98 -19.78 3.50
C GLN A 127 26.66 -18.54 2.91
N LYS A 128 26.23 -17.33 3.29
CA LYS A 128 26.86 -16.09 2.85
C LYS A 128 28.33 -16.03 3.22
N TRP A 129 28.67 -16.48 4.42
CA TRP A 129 30.06 -16.50 4.87
C TRP A 129 30.94 -17.43 4.02
N CYS A 130 30.42 -18.59 3.60
CA CYS A 130 31.13 -19.51 2.70
C CYS A 130 31.31 -18.97 1.27
N GLU A 131 30.48 -18.01 0.83
CA GLU A 131 30.55 -17.42 -0.52
C GLU A 131 31.56 -16.26 -0.62
N GLU A 132 32.03 -15.74 0.52
CA GLU A 132 33.01 -14.65 0.62
C GLU A 132 34.47 -15.15 0.65
N GLU A 133 34.70 -16.47 0.64
CA GLU A 133 36.02 -17.13 0.51
C GLU A 133 36.30 -17.67 -0.91
#